data_AF-A0AAF0UMX0-F1
#
_entry.id   AF-A0AAF0UMX0-F1
#
_cell.length_a   1.000
_cell.length_b   1.000
_cell.length_c   1.000
_cell.angle_alpha   90.00
_cell.angle_beta   90.00
_cell.angle_gamma   90.00
#
_symmetry.space_group_name_H-M   'P 1'
#
loop_
_entity.id
_entity.type
_entity.pdbx_description
1 polymer ?
#
loop_
_entity_poly.entity_id
_entity_poly.type
_entity_poly.pdbx_seq_one_letter_code
_entity_poly.pdbx_strand_id
1 'polypeptide(L)'
;MPIVACPLWTDQGCNAKLVQDVWKIGVRVNASEKACQDVWKNGARVNTGDGGIVERDEFERCIEIVMGSGEEGGKLRKNTKKWSDLAKEAMKKNGSSIVNLKTYANEFLLDGSW
;
A
#
# COMPACT_ATOMS: atom_id res chain seq x y z
N MET A 1 -0.80 -11.01 5.88
CA MET A 1 -0.99 -10.06 6.98
C MET A 1 -1.61 -8.78 6.44
N PRO A 2 -2.81 -8.37 6.88
CA PRO A 2 -3.35 -7.07 6.53
C PRO A 2 -2.50 -5.92 7.10
N ILE A 3 -2.65 -4.72 6.53
CA ILE A 3 -1.78 -3.56 6.81
C ILE A 3 -2.58 -2.41 7.43
N VAL A 4 -2.02 -1.75 8.44
CA VAL A 4 -2.43 -0.40 8.86
C VAL A 4 -1.45 0.59 8.21
N ALA A 5 -1.90 1.34 7.21
CA ALA A 5 -1.07 2.25 6.44
C ALA A 5 -1.07 3.65 7.09
N CYS A 6 0.08 4.08 7.61
CA CYS A 6 0.31 5.42 8.16
C CYS A 6 1.29 6.18 7.27
N PRO A 7 0.81 6.90 6.24
CA PRO A 7 1.68 7.58 5.29
C PRO A 7 2.34 8.80 5.95
N LEU A 8 3.67 8.86 5.88
CA LEU A 8 4.46 10.01 6.30
C LEU A 8 4.79 10.86 5.08
N TRP A 9 5.79 10.47 4.27
CA TRP A 9 6.27 11.25 3.12
C TRP A 9 6.38 10.43 1.83
N THR A 10 6.61 11.13 0.72
CA THR A 10 6.88 10.58 -0.62
C THR A 10 5.69 9.83 -1.21
N ASP A 11 5.86 8.59 -1.65
CA ASP A 11 4.90 7.77 -2.37
C ASP A 11 3.96 7.01 -1.41
N GLN A 12 4.20 7.10 -0.10
CA GLN A 12 3.42 6.38 0.91
C GLN A 12 1.93 6.73 0.87
N GLY A 13 1.57 7.98 0.52
CA GLY A 13 0.17 8.37 0.32
C GLY A 13 -0.50 7.59 -0.82
N CYS A 14 0.22 7.41 -1.94
CA CYS A 14 -0.25 6.61 -3.07
C CYS A 14 -0.33 5.12 -2.70
N ASN A 15 0.70 4.58 -2.03
CA ASN A 15 0.72 3.18 -1.59
C ASN A 15 -0.41 2.89 -0.60
N ALA A 16 -0.71 3.80 0.32
CA ALA A 16 -1.83 3.67 1.24
C ALA A 16 -3.18 3.61 0.51
N LYS A 17 -3.33 4.36 -0.59
CA LYS A 17 -4.52 4.28 -1.45
C LYS A 17 -4.63 2.94 -2.16
N LEU A 18 -3.52 2.40 -2.67
CA LEU A 18 -3.52 1.06 -3.27
C LEU A 18 -3.89 -0.01 -2.23
N VAL A 19 -3.32 0.06 -1.02
CA VAL A 19 -3.60 -0.87 0.08
C VAL A 19 -5.09 -0.88 0.46
N GLN A 20 -5.70 0.30 0.60
CA GLN A 20 -7.09 0.43 1.04
C GLN A 20 -8.10 0.23 -0.09
N ASP A 21 -7.95 0.96 -1.19
CA ASP A 21 -9.03 1.12 -2.18
C ASP A 21 -8.97 0.05 -3.29
N VAL A 22 -7.75 -0.31 -3.71
CA VAL A 22 -7.52 -1.18 -4.87
C VAL A 22 -7.33 -2.63 -4.44
N TRP A 23 -6.32 -2.90 -3.61
CA TRP A 23 -5.98 -4.24 -3.17
C TRP A 23 -6.87 -4.71 -2.03
N LYS A 24 -7.41 -3.77 -1.25
CA LYS A 24 -8.30 -4.03 -0.11
C LYS A 24 -7.66 -5.02 0.87
N ILE A 25 -6.39 -4.77 1.19
CA ILE A 25 -5.56 -5.58 2.11
C ILE A 25 -5.23 -4.84 3.40
N GLY A 26 -5.76 -3.64 3.59
CA GLY A 26 -5.51 -2.85 4.78
C GLY A 26 -6.42 -1.65 4.88
N VAL A 27 -6.19 -0.86 5.93
CA VAL A 27 -6.85 0.42 6.17
C VAL A 27 -5.79 1.51 6.24
N ARG A 28 -6.18 2.73 5.89
CA ARG A 28 -5.32 3.91 6.05
C ARG A 28 -5.71 4.68 7.30
N VAL A 29 -4.69 5.11 8.05
CA VAL A 29 -4.81 6.06 9.15
C VAL A 29 -5.05 7.46 8.58
N ASN A 30 -6.10 8.13 9.02
CA ASN A 30 -6.36 9.51 8.62
C ASN A 30 -5.79 10.48 9.67
N ALA A 31 -5.06 11.50 9.22
CA ALA A 31 -4.70 12.61 10.10
C ALA A 31 -5.95 13.44 10.44
N SER A 32 -5.90 14.23 11.51
CA SER A 32 -7.04 15.05 11.93
C SER A 32 -7.61 15.92 10.79
N GLU A 33 -8.91 16.21 10.90
CA GLU A 33 -9.76 16.75 9.82
C GLU A 33 -9.21 18.03 9.17
N LYS A 34 -8.44 18.84 9.91
CA LYS A 34 -7.81 20.08 9.41
C LYS A 34 -6.61 19.84 8.49
N ALA A 35 -5.84 18.77 8.66
CA ALA A 35 -4.66 18.50 7.84
C ALA A 35 -5.00 17.71 6.56
N CYS A 36 -6.06 16.90 6.60
CA CYS A 36 -6.34 15.92 5.55
C CYS A 36 -7.21 16.47 4.38
N GLN A 37 -8.00 17.53 4.61
CA GLN A 37 -8.85 18.12 3.57
C GLN A 37 -8.05 18.88 2.49
N ASP A 38 -6.94 19.51 2.86
CA ASP A 38 -6.16 20.37 1.95
C ASP A 38 -5.21 19.56 1.04
N VAL A 39 -4.66 18.44 1.51
CA VAL A 39 -3.80 17.56 0.70
C VAL A 39 -4.57 16.94 -0.47
N TRP A 40 -5.84 16.60 -0.26
CA TRP A 40 -6.59 15.76 -1.19
C TRP A 40 -7.43 16.54 -2.21
N LYS A 41 -7.83 17.79 -1.94
CA LYS A 41 -8.57 18.60 -2.92
C LYS A 41 -7.69 19.23 -4.00
N ASN A 42 -6.45 19.62 -3.67
CA ASN A 42 -5.65 20.47 -4.54
C ASN A 42 -4.35 19.83 -5.05
N GLY A 43 -4.02 18.60 -4.63
CA GLY A 43 -2.75 17.94 -4.99
C GLY A 43 -1.50 18.63 -4.42
N ALA A 44 -1.67 19.67 -3.62
CA ALA A 44 -0.60 20.40 -2.97
C ALA A 44 -0.17 19.64 -1.70
N ARG A 45 1.12 19.32 -1.61
CA ARG A 45 1.73 18.84 -0.37
C ARG A 45 1.54 19.91 0.71
N VAL A 46 0.75 19.60 1.72
CA VAL A 46 0.67 20.44 2.91
C VAL A 46 2.03 20.41 3.60
N ASN A 47 2.70 21.56 3.59
CA ASN A 47 3.92 21.81 4.32
C ASN A 47 3.52 22.15 5.75
N THR A 48 3.47 21.18 6.65
CA THR A 48 3.05 21.43 8.03
C THR A 48 4.26 21.60 8.94
N GLY A 49 4.54 22.85 9.31
CA GLY A 49 5.28 23.16 10.54
C GLY A 49 4.54 22.63 11.79
N ASP A 50 3.23 22.38 11.68
CA ASP A 50 2.36 21.83 12.73
C ASP A 50 1.79 20.45 12.30
N GLY A 51 2.71 19.52 12.01
CA GLY A 51 2.51 18.24 11.31
C GLY A 51 1.38 17.35 11.82
N GLY A 52 0.40 17.06 10.95
CA GLY A 52 -0.18 15.72 10.74
C GLY A 52 -0.28 14.76 11.93
N ILE A 53 -0.73 15.21 13.09
CA ILE A 53 -0.88 14.37 14.28
C ILE A 53 -2.04 13.39 14.04
N VAL A 54 -1.74 12.11 14.17
CA VAL A 54 -2.74 11.03 14.21
C VAL A 54 -3.29 10.95 15.62
N GLU A 55 -4.62 10.98 15.73
CA GLU A 55 -5.29 10.81 17.01
C GLU A 55 -5.23 9.34 17.46
N ARG A 56 -5.10 9.12 18.77
CA ARG A 56 -5.04 7.78 19.37
C ARG A 56 -6.22 6.92 18.92
N ASP A 57 -7.42 7.50 18.95
CA ASP A 57 -8.68 6.80 18.66
C ASP A 57 -8.74 6.33 17.19
N GLU A 58 -8.16 7.10 16.26
CA GLU A 58 -8.06 6.69 14.86
C GLU A 58 -7.10 5.49 14.69
N PHE A 59 -5.98 5.50 15.41
CA PHE A 59 -5.04 4.39 15.37
C PHE A 59 -5.64 3.12 15.99
N GLU A 60 -6.36 3.28 17.11
CA GLU A 60 -7.10 2.21 17.78
C GLU A 60 -8.15 1.59 16.85
N ARG A 61 -9.00 2.41 16.21
CA ARG A 61 -9.97 1.98 15.20
C ARG A 61 -9.32 1.16 14.08
N CYS A 62 -8.19 1.63 13.54
CA CYS A 62 -7.47 0.92 12.48
C CYS A 62 -6.97 -0.46 12.93
N ILE A 63 -6.43 -0.56 14.15
CA ILE A 63 -5.98 -1.83 14.72
C ILE A 63 -7.16 -2.77 14.90
N GLU A 64 -8.27 -2.30 15.46
CA GLU A 64 -9.47 -3.10 15.68
C GLU A 64 -10.03 -3.68 14.37
N ILE A 65 -10.06 -2.91 13.29
CA ILE A 65 -10.50 -3.41 11.97
C ILE A 65 -9.56 -4.51 11.46
N VAL A 66 -8.24 -4.29 11.54
CA VAL A 66 -7.25 -5.22 10.99
C VAL A 66 -7.12 -6.50 11.81
N MET A 67 -7.17 -6.39 13.14
CA MET A 67 -6.94 -7.50 14.07
C MET A 67 -8.23 -8.17 14.52
N GLY A 68 -9.37 -7.47 14.46
CA GLY A 68 -10.66 -7.98 14.87
C GLY A 68 -11.13 -9.18 14.06
N SER A 69 -11.98 -10.00 14.69
CA SER A 69 -12.60 -11.19 14.08
C SER A 69 -13.83 -10.87 13.23
N GLY A 70 -14.16 -9.59 13.06
CA GLY A 70 -15.29 -9.12 12.26
C GLY A 70 -15.14 -9.39 10.76
N GLU A 71 -16.24 -9.19 10.04
CA GLU A 71 -16.32 -9.43 8.59
C GLU A 71 -15.26 -8.62 7.80
N GLU A 72 -15.03 -7.36 8.19
CA GLU A 72 -14.09 -6.47 7.53
C GLU A 72 -12.66 -7.00 7.61
N GLY A 73 -12.13 -7.28 8.81
CA GLY A 73 -10.82 -7.90 8.99
C GLY A 73 -10.71 -9.25 8.28
N GLY A 74 -11.80 -10.04 8.27
CA GLY A 74 -11.88 -11.29 7.51
C GLY A 74 -11.67 -11.10 6.00
N LYS A 75 -12.33 -10.11 5.40
CA LYS A 75 -12.15 -9.74 3.99
C LYS A 75 -10.71 -9.30 3.70
N LEU A 76 -10.12 -8.48 4.55
CA LEU A 76 -8.73 -8.02 4.39
C LEU A 76 -7.74 -9.20 4.39
N ARG A 77 -7.89 -10.15 5.32
CA ARG A 77 -7.05 -11.36 5.39
C ARG A 77 -7.20 -12.25 4.16
N LYS A 78 -8.44 -12.45 3.68
CA LYS A 78 -8.72 -13.22 2.46
C LYS A 78 -8.07 -12.59 1.22
N ASN A 79 -8.22 -11.27 1.05
CA ASN A 79 -7.60 -10.53 -0.04
C ASN A 79 -6.08 -10.58 0.05
N THR A 80 -5.52 -10.41 1.25
CA THR A 80 -4.07 -10.50 1.47
C THR A 80 -3.53 -11.85 1.05
N LYS A 81 -4.22 -12.95 1.39
CA LYS A 81 -3.82 -14.29 0.97
C LYS A 81 -3.81 -14.42 -0.55
N LYS A 82 -4.87 -13.95 -1.22
CA LYS A 82 -4.96 -13.95 -2.68
C LYS A 82 -3.78 -13.20 -3.33
N TRP A 83 -3.48 -11.99 -2.86
CA TRP A 83 -2.36 -11.20 -3.39
C TRP A 83 -1.00 -11.85 -3.11
N SER A 84 -0.82 -12.43 -1.92
CA SER A 84 0.38 -13.20 -1.58
C SER A 84 0.58 -14.38 -2.52
N ASP A 85 -0.49 -15.13 -2.82
CA ASP A 85 -0.41 -16.29 -3.69
C ASP A 85 -0.07 -15.87 -5.13
N LEU A 86 -0.69 -14.81 -5.65
CA LEU A 86 -0.35 -14.24 -6.97
C LEU A 86 1.11 -13.78 -7.05
N ALA A 87 1.62 -13.11 -6.01
CA ALA A 87 3.01 -12.68 -5.96
C ALA A 87 3.97 -13.89 -5.97
N LYS A 88 3.64 -14.96 -5.24
CA LYS A 88 4.43 -16.20 -5.28
C LYS A 88 4.40 -16.86 -6.66
N GLU A 89 3.25 -16.94 -7.32
CA GLU A 89 3.15 -17.48 -8.68
C GLU A 89 3.99 -16.68 -9.67
N ALA A 90 3.95 -15.35 -9.61
CA ALA A 90 4.75 -14.48 -10.47
C ALA A 90 6.26 -14.71 -10.32
N MET A 91 6.70 -15.11 -9.12
CA MET A 91 8.11 -15.35 -8.77
C MET A 91 8.59 -16.79 -9.00
N LYS A 92 7.71 -17.75 -9.32
CA LYS A 92 8.11 -19.14 -9.62
C LYS A 92 8.97 -19.22 -10.88
N LYS A 93 9.63 -20.37 -11.07
CA LYS A 93 10.28 -20.70 -12.35
C LYS A 93 9.24 -20.60 -13.48
N ASN A 94 9.54 -19.78 -14.49
CA ASN A 94 8.65 -19.41 -15.60
C ASN A 94 7.44 -18.51 -15.24
N GLY A 95 7.41 -17.93 -14.04
CA GLY A 95 6.45 -16.90 -13.64
C GLY A 95 6.74 -15.56 -14.33
N SER A 96 5.74 -14.68 -14.38
CA SER A 96 5.80 -13.42 -15.13
C SER A 96 6.97 -12.52 -14.72
N SER A 97 7.23 -12.36 -13.42
CA SER A 97 8.33 -11.54 -12.93
C SER A 97 9.70 -12.13 -13.30
N ILE A 98 9.85 -13.45 -13.25
CA ILE A 98 11.09 -14.14 -13.64
C ILE A 98 11.32 -14.04 -15.16
N VAL A 99 10.26 -14.17 -15.96
CA VAL A 99 10.34 -14.01 -17.42
C VAL A 99 10.75 -12.58 -17.75
N ASN A 100 10.08 -11.57 -17.19
CA ASN A 100 10.39 -10.17 -17.45
C ASN A 100 11.83 -9.83 -17.05
N LEU A 101 12.31 -10.33 -15.90
CA LEU A 101 13.68 -10.10 -15.45
C LEU A 101 14.71 -10.73 -16.40
N LYS A 102 14.45 -11.94 -16.90
CA LYS A 102 15.32 -12.59 -17.89
C LYS A 102 15.34 -11.84 -19.21
N THR A 103 14.19 -11.37 -19.68
CA THR A 103 14.10 -10.56 -20.90
C THR A 103 14.93 -9.30 -20.76
N TYR A 104 14.75 -8.54 -19.67
CA TYR A 104 15.55 -7.34 -19.40
C TYR A 104 17.05 -7.63 -19.34
N ALA A 105 17.46 -8.70 -18.66
CA ALA A 105 18.88 -9.08 -18.59
C ALA A 105 19.43 -9.46 -19.96
N ASN A 106 18.66 -10.17 -20.78
CA ASN A 106 19.07 -10.56 -22.12
C ASN A 106 19.18 -9.34 -23.05
N GLU A 107 18.25 -8.38 -23.00
CA GLU A 107 18.35 -7.12 -23.74
C GLU A 107 19.66 -6.40 -23.37
N PHE A 108 19.95 -6.25 -22.08
CA PHE A 108 21.17 -5.60 -21.63
C PHE A 108 22.45 -6.34 -22.08
N LEU A 109 22.45 -7.68 -22.05
CA LEU A 109 23.63 -8.49 -22.34
C LEU A 109 23.84 -8.78 -23.83
N LEU A 110 22.79 -8.74 -24.66
CA LEU A 110 22.83 -9.15 -26.06
C LEU A 110 22.72 -7.98 -27.04
N ASP A 111 22.04 -6.88 -26.69
CA ASP A 111 21.87 -5.75 -27.62
C ASP A 111 23.03 -4.76 -27.62
N GLY A 112 24.02 -4.90 -26.72
CA GLY A 112 25.36 -4.30 -26.81
C GLY A 112 25.44 -2.79 -27.10
N SER A 113 24.34 -2.06 -26.97
CA SER A 113 24.18 -0.68 -27.41
C SER A 113 24.22 0.23 -26.20
N TRP A 114 25.42 0.34 -25.63
CA TRP A 114 25.81 1.36 -24.67
C TRP A 114 27.03 2.11 -25.21
#